data_AF-A0A1G3UHP5-F1
#
_entry.id   AF-A0A1G3UHP5-F1
#
_cell.length_a   1.000
_cell.length_b   1.000
_cell.length_c   1.000
_cell.angle_alpha   90.00
_cell.angle_beta   90.00
_cell.angle_gamma   90.00
#
_symmetry.space_group_name_H-M   'P 1'
#
loop_
_entity.id
_entity.type
_entity.pdbx_description
1 polymer ?
#
loop_
_entity_poly.entity_id
_entity_poly.type
_entity_poly.pdbx_seq_one_letter_code
_entity_poly.pdbx_strand_id
1 'polypeptide(L)'
;MAVPYFIFSKFANSFSVHVKNLEELRVEQIRDIEAFVNARKGIFDFNSYTFAIQKRLEFSEFVLLIEKSSINAICQEQSSSSQQKKRIEYGKYKGMCYSEIPDTYLLWLKSNYIGKDRDTIEAELKFREQ
;
A
#
# COMPACT_ATOMS: atom_id res chain seq x y z
N MET A 1 -19.46 -12.14 -15.92
CA MET A 1 -19.95 -11.09 -15.01
C MET A 1 -18.73 -10.47 -14.36
N ALA A 2 -18.60 -9.14 -14.37
CA ALA A 2 -17.47 -8.48 -13.72
C ALA A 2 -17.62 -8.60 -12.20
N VAL A 3 -16.58 -9.08 -11.55
CA VAL A 3 -16.51 -9.19 -10.08
C VAL A 3 -15.74 -7.99 -9.54
N PRO A 4 -16.25 -7.31 -8.51
CA PRO A 4 -15.55 -6.18 -7.91
C PRO A 4 -14.19 -6.61 -7.36
N TYR A 5 -13.15 -5.82 -7.67
CA TYR A 5 -11.79 -6.06 -7.20
C TYR A 5 -11.42 -5.03 -6.15
N PHE A 6 -11.36 -5.46 -4.89
CA PHE A 6 -11.11 -4.65 -3.72
C PHE A 6 -9.66 -4.80 -3.25
N ILE A 7 -8.95 -3.68 -3.19
CA ILE A 7 -7.58 -3.60 -2.68
C ILE A 7 -7.62 -2.94 -1.31
N PHE A 8 -7.49 -3.74 -0.26
CA PHE A 8 -7.54 -3.31 1.13
C PHE A 8 -6.18 -2.76 1.58
N SER A 9 -6.15 -1.50 2.00
CA SER A 9 -5.01 -0.81 2.57
C SER A 9 -5.28 -0.48 4.05
N LYS A 10 -4.45 -1.02 4.94
CA LYS A 10 -4.54 -0.80 6.39
C LYS A 10 -3.78 0.46 6.80
N PHE A 11 -4.43 1.33 7.56
CA PHE A 11 -3.81 2.48 8.23
C PHE A 11 -3.91 2.35 9.76
N ALA A 12 -3.21 3.21 10.50
CA ALA A 12 -3.10 3.12 11.96
C ALA A 12 -4.44 3.20 12.71
N ASN A 13 -5.41 3.99 12.19
CA ASN A 13 -6.73 4.18 12.80
C ASN A 13 -7.89 4.03 11.80
N SER A 14 -7.60 3.69 10.55
CA SER A 14 -8.58 3.57 9.47
C SER A 14 -8.12 2.52 8.48
N PHE A 15 -9.00 2.15 7.55
CA PHE A 15 -8.60 1.41 6.36
C PHE A 15 -9.22 2.09 5.14
N SER A 16 -8.55 1.94 4.01
CA SER A 16 -9.06 2.35 2.69
C SER A 16 -9.11 1.14 1.80
N VAL A 17 -10.14 1.04 0.98
CA VAL A 17 -10.30 -0.02 -0.01
C VAL A 17 -10.41 0.64 -1.37
N HIS A 18 -9.51 0.28 -2.28
CA HIS A 18 -9.57 0.75 -3.66
C HIS A 18 -10.29 -0.27 -4.53
N VAL A 19 -11.26 0.21 -5.32
CA VAL A 19 -12.03 -0.60 -6.25
C VAL A 19 -11.40 -0.46 -7.62
N LYS A 20 -10.46 -1.36 -7.95
CA LYS A 20 -9.69 -1.26 -9.20
C LYS A 20 -10.58 -1.34 -10.44
N ASN A 21 -11.65 -2.12 -10.34
CA ASN A 21 -12.54 -2.40 -11.47
C ASN A 21 -13.89 -1.67 -11.38
N LEU A 22 -13.92 -0.44 -10.82
CA LEU A 22 -15.18 0.28 -10.63
C LEU A 22 -15.92 0.55 -11.95
N GLU A 23 -15.17 0.84 -13.02
CA GLU A 23 -15.72 1.22 -14.33
C GLU A 23 -16.38 0.05 -15.08
N GLU A 24 -15.97 -1.20 -14.80
CA GLU A 24 -16.60 -2.39 -15.39
C GLU A 24 -17.77 -2.93 -14.54
N LEU A 25 -18.02 -2.34 -13.36
CA LEU A 25 -19.13 -2.72 -12.49
C LEU A 25 -20.45 -2.11 -12.96
N ARG A 26 -21.56 -2.80 -12.66
CA ARG A 26 -22.90 -2.25 -12.88
C ARG A 26 -23.24 -1.21 -11.83
N VAL A 27 -24.07 -0.24 -12.22
CA VAL A 27 -24.62 0.80 -11.32
C VAL A 27 -25.27 0.19 -10.07
N GLU A 28 -25.92 -0.97 -10.21
CA GLU A 28 -26.51 -1.71 -9.08
C GLU A 28 -25.45 -2.12 -8.05
N GLN A 29 -24.32 -2.67 -8.49
CA GLN A 29 -23.22 -3.07 -7.61
C GLN A 29 -22.56 -1.86 -6.95
N ILE A 30 -22.40 -0.76 -7.68
CA ILE A 30 -21.87 0.49 -7.13
C ILE A 30 -22.80 1.03 -6.04
N ARG A 31 -24.13 0.96 -6.24
CA ARG A 31 -25.12 1.33 -5.22
C ARG A 31 -25.07 0.42 -3.99
N ASP A 32 -24.91 -0.89 -4.17
CA ASP A 32 -24.74 -1.83 -3.05
C ASP A 32 -23.48 -1.52 -2.23
N ILE A 33 -22.36 -1.22 -2.90
CA ILE A 33 -21.11 -0.84 -2.23
C ILE A 33 -21.28 0.51 -1.50
N GLU A 34 -21.90 1.50 -2.14
CA GLU A 34 -22.18 2.79 -1.52
C GLU A 34 -23.09 2.61 -0.28
N ALA A 35 -24.16 1.83 -0.39
CA ALA A 35 -25.07 1.54 0.71
C ALA A 35 -24.34 0.81 1.86
N PHE A 36 -23.47 -0.14 1.54
CA PHE A 36 -22.63 -0.84 2.52
C PHE A 36 -21.70 0.13 3.26
N VAL A 37 -21.02 1.02 2.54
CA VAL A 37 -20.10 2.01 3.13
C VAL A 37 -20.86 3.01 3.99
N ASN A 38 -21.99 3.52 3.49
CA ASN A 38 -22.84 4.48 4.19
C ASN A 38 -23.46 3.88 5.48
N ALA A 39 -23.94 2.63 5.42
CA ALA A 39 -24.43 1.89 6.59
C ALA A 39 -23.37 1.75 7.70
N ARG A 40 -22.09 1.79 7.33
CA ARG A 40 -20.94 1.71 8.26
C ARG A 40 -20.37 3.08 8.63
N LYS A 41 -21.02 4.19 8.25
CA LYS A 41 -20.51 5.56 8.40
C LYS A 41 -19.13 5.76 7.75
N GLY A 42 -18.88 5.03 6.67
CA GLY A 42 -17.70 5.24 5.84
C GLY A 42 -17.92 6.36 4.83
N ILE A 43 -16.85 6.66 4.10
CA ILE A 43 -16.81 7.65 3.03
C ILE A 43 -16.45 6.89 1.76
N PHE A 44 -17.27 7.05 0.71
CA PHE A 44 -16.98 6.54 -0.62
C PHE A 44 -16.56 7.71 -1.51
N ASP A 45 -15.34 7.65 -2.04
CA ASP A 45 -14.79 8.62 -2.96
C ASP A 45 -14.90 8.09 -4.40
N PHE A 46 -15.87 8.62 -5.13
CA PHE A 46 -16.12 8.26 -6.53
C PHE A 46 -15.03 8.73 -7.48
N ASN A 47 -14.25 9.73 -7.10
CA ASN A 47 -13.21 10.30 -7.96
C ASN A 47 -11.91 9.46 -7.91
N SER A 48 -11.61 8.93 -6.73
CA SER A 48 -10.42 8.09 -6.48
C SER A 48 -10.73 6.59 -6.52
N TYR A 49 -12.00 6.23 -6.77
CA TYR A 49 -12.51 4.86 -6.72
C TYR A 49 -12.12 4.15 -5.42
N THR A 50 -12.10 4.88 -4.31
CA THR A 50 -11.70 4.38 -3.00
C THR A 50 -12.80 4.61 -1.99
N PHE A 51 -12.94 3.71 -1.03
CA PHE A 51 -13.77 3.96 0.14
C PHE A 51 -13.02 3.68 1.42
N ALA A 52 -13.30 4.46 2.44
CA ALA A 52 -12.68 4.35 3.74
C ALA A 52 -13.75 4.26 4.83
N ILE A 53 -13.54 3.39 5.82
CA ILE A 53 -14.42 3.28 6.98
C ILE A 53 -13.60 3.63 8.21
N GLN A 54 -14.14 4.53 9.06
CA GLN A 54 -13.49 5.01 10.27
C GLN A 54 -13.63 3.99 11.42
N LYS A 55 -13.13 2.78 11.20
CA LYS A 55 -13.11 1.71 12.20
C LYS A 55 -11.78 0.96 12.12
N ARG A 56 -11.24 0.58 13.28
CA ARG A 56 -10.15 -0.41 13.32
C ARG A 56 -10.73 -1.74 12.87
N LEU A 57 -10.36 -2.14 11.65
CA LEU A 57 -10.80 -3.38 11.04
C LEU A 57 -9.58 -4.09 10.48
N GLU A 58 -9.50 -5.39 10.70
CA GLU A 58 -8.47 -6.24 10.10
C GLU A 58 -8.95 -6.76 8.74
N PHE A 59 -8.02 -7.15 7.87
CA PHE A 59 -8.37 -7.66 6.53
C PHE A 59 -9.29 -8.88 6.60
N SER A 60 -9.05 -9.80 7.53
CA SER A 60 -9.92 -10.98 7.75
C SER A 60 -11.35 -10.59 8.11
N GLU A 61 -11.52 -9.56 8.92
CA GLU A 61 -12.84 -9.02 9.28
C GLU A 61 -13.52 -8.34 8.08
N PHE A 62 -12.74 -7.67 7.22
CA PHE A 62 -13.25 -7.09 5.98
C PHE A 62 -13.79 -8.16 5.04
N VAL A 63 -13.03 -9.25 4.82
CA VAL A 63 -13.48 -10.37 3.98
C VAL A 63 -14.79 -10.96 4.52
N LEU A 64 -14.87 -11.21 5.83
CA LEU A 64 -16.09 -11.69 6.48
C LEU A 64 -17.28 -10.73 6.31
N LEU A 65 -17.05 -9.43 6.32
CA LEU A 65 -18.10 -8.42 6.11
C LEU A 65 -18.62 -8.42 4.67
N ILE A 66 -17.74 -8.57 3.70
CA ILE A 66 -18.08 -8.65 2.28
C ILE A 66 -18.87 -9.93 2.00
N GLU A 67 -18.42 -11.08 2.55
CA GLU A 67 -19.15 -12.35 2.48
C GLU A 67 -20.55 -12.25 3.10
N LYS A 68 -20.66 -11.65 4.30
CA LYS A 68 -21.97 -11.42 4.95
C LYS A 68 -22.88 -10.49 4.16
N SER A 69 -22.32 -9.57 3.39
CA SER A 69 -23.08 -8.62 2.57
C SER A 69 -23.50 -9.20 1.22
N SER A 70 -23.19 -10.47 0.94
CA SER A 70 -23.46 -11.15 -0.34
C SER A 70 -22.82 -10.46 -1.56
N ILE A 71 -21.81 -9.61 -1.34
CA ILE A 71 -21.07 -8.96 -2.41
C ILE A 71 -19.95 -9.92 -2.83
N ASN A 72 -20.09 -10.56 -4.00
CA ASN A 72 -19.08 -11.48 -4.50
C ASN A 72 -17.87 -10.70 -5.07
N ALA A 73 -16.93 -10.33 -4.21
CA ALA A 73 -15.77 -9.51 -4.55
C ALA A 73 -14.44 -10.22 -4.32
N ILE A 74 -13.46 -9.91 -5.16
CA ILE A 74 -12.08 -10.34 -4.96
C ILE A 74 -11.41 -9.35 -4.03
N CYS A 75 -11.01 -9.80 -2.84
CA CYS A 75 -10.32 -8.97 -1.86
C CYS A 75 -8.82 -9.27 -1.88
N GLN A 76 -8.00 -8.26 -2.10
CA GLN A 76 -6.55 -8.33 -2.02
C GLN A 76 -6.07 -7.42 -0.89
N GLU A 77 -5.24 -7.94 0.01
CA GLU A 77 -4.57 -7.11 1.01
C GLU A 77 -3.35 -6.44 0.36
N GLN A 78 -3.39 -5.10 0.28
CA GLN A 78 -2.22 -4.29 0.04
C GLN A 78 -1.57 -4.00 1.39
N SER A 79 -0.79 -4.98 1.87
CA SER A 79 0.18 -4.70 2.90
C SER A 79 1.13 -3.66 2.31
N SER A 80 1.09 -2.45 2.85
CA SER A 80 2.10 -1.45 2.57
C SER A 80 3.40 -2.01 3.12
N SER A 81 4.08 -2.86 2.35
CA SER A 81 5.52 -2.95 2.41
C SER A 81 5.97 -1.55 2.06
N SER A 82 6.02 -0.71 3.09
CA SER A 82 6.84 0.47 3.10
C SER A 82 8.19 -0.08 2.75
N GLN A 83 8.53 -0.03 1.46
CA GLN A 83 9.89 -0.13 0.99
C GLN A 83 10.52 1.03 1.73
N GLN A 84 11.03 0.73 2.94
CA GLN A 84 11.72 1.68 3.78
C GLN A 84 12.85 2.10 2.87
N LYS A 85 12.67 3.23 2.19
CA LYS A 85 13.74 3.88 1.44
C LYS A 85 14.75 4.15 2.52
N LYS A 86 15.71 3.24 2.68
CA LYS A 86 16.65 3.31 3.80
C LYS A 86 17.36 4.63 3.58
N ARG A 87 17.24 5.51 4.56
CA ARG A 87 17.88 6.81 4.51
C ARG A 87 19.26 6.62 5.09
N ILE A 88 20.22 7.33 4.54
CA ILE A 88 21.55 7.34 5.11
C ILE A 88 21.47 8.03 6.46
N GLU A 89 21.82 7.32 7.52
CA GLU A 89 21.77 7.84 8.89
C GLU A 89 23.02 8.65 9.27
N TYR A 90 24.07 8.64 8.43
CA TYR A 90 25.41 9.14 8.78
C TYR A 90 26.17 9.79 7.60
N GLY A 91 27.08 10.72 7.92
CA GLY A 91 27.98 11.35 6.94
C GLY A 91 27.37 12.54 6.19
N LYS A 92 27.98 12.87 5.05
CA LYS A 92 27.67 14.10 4.27
C LYS A 92 26.24 14.11 3.70
N TYR A 93 25.67 12.92 3.48
CA TYR A 93 24.32 12.74 2.90
C TYR A 93 23.31 12.22 3.93
N LYS A 94 23.54 12.50 5.22
CA LYS A 94 22.62 12.14 6.30
C LYS A 94 21.20 12.67 6.02
N GLY A 95 20.23 11.76 5.97
CA GLY A 95 18.81 12.04 5.69
C GLY A 95 18.39 11.84 4.23
N MET A 96 19.34 11.66 3.29
CA MET A 96 19.02 11.35 1.89
C MET A 96 18.78 9.85 1.68
N CYS A 97 17.99 9.51 0.67
CA CYS A 97 17.80 8.11 0.28
C CYS A 97 19.08 7.58 -0.38
N TYR A 98 19.37 6.28 -0.20
CA TYR A 98 20.45 5.61 -0.94
C TYR A 98 20.35 5.82 -2.46
N SER A 99 19.12 5.95 -2.98
CA SER A 99 18.83 6.20 -4.39
C SER A 99 19.15 7.62 -4.90
N GLU A 100 19.50 8.59 -4.05
CA GLU A 100 19.82 9.98 -4.46
C GLU A 100 21.32 10.28 -4.43
N ILE A 101 22.13 9.30 -4.02
CA ILE A 101 23.55 9.50 -3.72
C ILE A 101 24.42 8.95 -4.85
N PRO A 102 25.55 9.62 -5.19
CA PRO A 102 26.44 9.14 -6.24
C PRO A 102 27.08 7.79 -5.89
N ASP A 103 27.27 6.95 -6.90
CA ASP A 103 27.76 5.57 -6.78
C ASP A 103 29.17 5.51 -6.16
N THR A 104 30.00 6.52 -6.43
CA THR A 104 31.31 6.70 -5.80
C THR A 104 31.23 6.80 -4.27
N TYR A 105 30.18 7.43 -3.73
CA TYR A 105 29.97 7.53 -2.29
C TYR A 105 29.39 6.24 -1.71
N LEU A 106 28.53 5.53 -2.44
CA LEU A 106 28.04 4.20 -2.03
C LEU A 106 29.17 3.17 -1.95
N LEU A 107 30.10 3.17 -2.91
CA LEU A 107 31.31 2.34 -2.92
C LEU A 107 32.24 2.67 -1.75
N TRP A 108 32.39 3.96 -1.44
CA TRP A 108 33.13 4.42 -0.27
C TRP A 108 32.46 3.96 1.03
N LEU A 109 31.13 4.05 1.12
CA LEU A 109 30.34 3.61 2.26
C LEU A 109 30.46 2.09 2.48
N LYS A 110 30.38 1.29 1.41
CA LYS A 110 30.61 -0.16 1.43
C LYS A 110 32.02 -0.54 1.91
N SER A 111 33.01 0.29 1.60
CA SER A 111 34.42 0.04 1.97
C SER A 111 34.78 0.53 3.37
N ASN A 112 34.13 1.59 3.87
CA ASN A 112 34.39 2.15 5.20
C ASN A 112 33.48 1.59 6.31
N TYR A 113 32.33 1.01 5.96
CA TYR A 113 31.35 0.55 6.94
C TYR A 113 31.34 -0.98 7.10
N ILE A 114 31.40 -1.46 8.35
CA ILE A 114 31.49 -2.90 8.71
C ILE A 114 30.14 -3.41 9.30
N GLY A 115 29.08 -2.60 9.23
CA GLY A 115 27.77 -2.91 9.83
C GLY A 115 26.68 -3.37 8.85
N LYS A 116 25.50 -3.71 9.40
CA LYS A 116 24.27 -4.22 8.74
C LYS A 116 23.80 -3.47 7.48
N ASP A 117 24.29 -2.25 7.22
CA ASP A 117 23.97 -1.47 6.03
C ASP A 117 24.68 -1.94 4.75
N ARG A 118 25.77 -2.73 4.84
CA ARG A 118 26.50 -3.21 3.65
C ARG A 118 25.63 -4.00 2.67
N ASP A 119 24.76 -4.85 3.20
CA ASP A 119 23.81 -5.66 2.41
C ASP A 119 22.78 -4.76 1.71
N THR A 120 22.32 -3.70 2.38
CA THR A 120 21.42 -2.69 1.81
C THR A 120 22.09 -1.91 0.68
N ILE A 121 23.32 -1.46 0.89
CA ILE A 121 24.07 -0.68 -0.09
C ILE A 121 24.36 -1.52 -1.33
N GLU A 122 24.68 -2.81 -1.15
CA GLU A 122 24.91 -3.74 -2.24
C GLU A 122 23.61 -4.05 -3.02
N ALA A 123 22.49 -4.22 -2.33
CA ALA A 123 21.18 -4.39 -2.96
C ALA A 123 20.76 -3.15 -3.78
N GLU A 124 20.97 -1.94 -3.24
CA GLU A 124 20.70 -0.68 -3.97
C GLU A 124 21.66 -0.48 -5.15
N LEU A 125 22.94 -0.86 -5.03
CA LEU A 125 23.89 -0.82 -6.16
C LEU A 125 23.45 -1.77 -7.29
N LYS A 126 23.09 -3.00 -6.94
CA LYS A 126 22.60 -3.99 -7.91
C LYS A 126 21.29 -3.58 -8.58
N PHE A 127 20.43 -2.84 -7.87
CA PHE A 127 19.19 -2.31 -8.43
C PHE A 127 19.44 -1.21 -9.46
N ARG A 128 20.56 -0.47 -9.37
CA ARG A 128 20.94 0.59 -10.33
C ARG A 128 21.72 0.09 -11.54
N GLU A 129 22.45 -1.02 -11.40
CA GLU A 129 23.17 -1.65 -12.52
C GLU A 129 22.27 -2.48 -13.45
N GLN A 130 20.98 -2.65 -13.11
CA GLN A 130 19.99 -3.38 -13.89
C GLN A 130 19.06 -2.42 -14.65
#